data_AF-A0A024S0U3-F1
#
_entry.id   AF-A0A024S0U3-F1
#
_cell.length_a   1.000
_cell.length_b   1.000
_cell.length_c   1.000
_cell.angle_alpha   90.00
_cell.angle_beta   90.00
_cell.angle_gamma   90.00
#
_symmetry.space_group_name_H-M   'P 1'
#
loop_
_entity.id
_entity.type
_entity.pdbx_description
1 polymer ?
#
loop_
_entity_poly.entity_id
_entity_poly.type
_entity_poly.pdbx_seq_one_letter_code
_entity_poly.pdbx_strand_id
1 'polypeptide(L)'
;MTCTQHYTAAEFPSEAGKEITTVYANDPATDAALLESILDRDGAVIVKNLVPQSLCAQIKTDLKPIFDADKPDPAGFFPSTTKRAHGILAKSPASAKLVVNPLFQSVAERMLTSRYTYWEGQEKKTVSAKPQIASIVGFRVEPGGKQQPLHRDDSDYHTRNCDMPVMLGCVTV
;
A
#
# COMPACT_ATOMS: atom_id res chain seq x y z
N MET A 1 -9.00 26.12 2.00
CA MET A 1 -9.40 25.74 0.63
C MET A 1 -10.53 24.73 0.73
N THR A 2 -11.70 25.05 0.17
CA THR A 2 -12.83 24.14 0.04
C THR A 2 -12.56 23.12 -1.06
N CYS A 3 -12.70 21.83 -0.77
CA CYS A 3 -12.57 20.76 -1.75
C CYS A 3 -13.82 20.75 -2.64
N THR A 4 -13.76 21.34 -3.82
CA THR A 4 -14.91 21.43 -4.76
C THR A 4 -15.20 20.11 -5.48
N GLN A 5 -14.32 19.11 -5.37
CA GLN A 5 -14.41 17.80 -6.02
C GLN A 5 -15.41 16.81 -5.36
N HIS A 6 -16.05 17.16 -4.24
CA HIS A 6 -17.11 16.30 -3.66
C HIS A 6 -18.40 16.30 -4.49
N TYR A 7 -18.58 17.28 -5.40
CA TYR A 7 -19.87 17.58 -6.03
C TYR A 7 -19.85 17.59 -7.56
N THR A 8 -18.73 17.24 -8.20
CA THR A 8 -18.70 17.21 -9.66
C THR A 8 -19.46 15.97 -10.15
N ALA A 9 -20.60 16.19 -10.82
CA ALA A 9 -21.36 15.20 -11.59
C ALA A 9 -20.59 14.67 -12.82
N ALA A 10 -19.26 14.82 -12.84
CA ALA A 10 -18.43 14.23 -13.86
C ALA A 10 -18.52 12.71 -13.70
N GLU A 11 -18.90 12.05 -14.79
CA GLU A 11 -18.72 10.61 -14.95
C GLU A 11 -17.27 10.29 -14.54
N PHE A 12 -17.08 9.33 -13.63
CA PHE A 12 -15.74 8.97 -13.15
C PHE A 12 -14.90 8.67 -14.40
N PRO A 13 -13.86 9.47 -14.71
CA PRO A 13 -13.12 9.26 -15.95
C PRO A 13 -12.40 7.92 -15.78
N SER A 14 -12.79 6.90 -16.54
CA SER A 14 -12.05 5.65 -16.54
C SER A 14 -11.29 5.50 -17.85
N GLU A 15 -10.30 6.39 -18.05
CA GLU A 15 -9.10 6.03 -18.82
C GLU A 15 -8.42 4.79 -18.20
N ALA A 16 -8.82 4.39 -16.98
CA ALA A 16 -8.49 3.13 -16.34
C ALA A 16 -8.76 1.93 -17.26
N GLY A 17 -7.82 0.99 -17.26
CA GLY A 17 -7.97 -0.29 -17.94
C GLY A 17 -9.13 -1.14 -17.40
N LYS A 18 -9.60 -2.07 -18.22
CA LYS A 18 -10.58 -3.11 -17.81
C LYS A 18 -9.92 -4.31 -17.08
N GLU A 19 -8.60 -4.31 -17.02
CA GLU A 19 -7.78 -5.35 -16.42
C GLU A 19 -6.64 -4.69 -15.64
N ILE A 20 -6.12 -5.38 -14.61
CA ILE A 20 -4.96 -4.89 -13.88
C ILE A 20 -3.70 -5.11 -14.71
N THR A 21 -3.06 -4.00 -15.10
CA THR A 21 -1.81 -4.03 -15.85
C THR A 21 -0.76 -4.86 -15.10
N THR A 22 -0.09 -5.77 -15.82
CA THR A 22 0.98 -6.63 -15.27
C THR A 22 2.31 -6.28 -15.91
N VAL A 23 3.32 -6.04 -15.09
CA VAL A 23 4.72 -5.79 -15.50
C VAL A 23 5.67 -6.70 -14.71
N TYR A 24 6.95 -6.70 -15.08
CA TYR A 24 7.99 -7.50 -14.44
C TYR A 24 9.05 -6.58 -13.83
N ALA A 25 9.37 -6.76 -12.54
CA ALA A 25 10.36 -5.92 -11.84
C ALA A 25 11.78 -6.02 -12.43
N ASN A 26 12.08 -7.11 -13.14
CA ASN A 26 13.37 -7.33 -13.79
C ASN A 26 13.41 -6.88 -15.26
N ASP A 27 12.31 -6.33 -15.78
CA ASP A 27 12.31 -5.67 -17.07
C ASP A 27 12.97 -4.27 -16.91
N PRO A 28 14.01 -3.93 -17.68
CA PRO A 28 14.63 -2.61 -17.63
C PRO A 28 13.69 -1.44 -17.92
N ALA A 29 12.54 -1.69 -18.59
CA ALA A 29 11.51 -0.68 -18.82
C ALA A 29 10.61 -0.44 -17.60
N THR A 30 10.61 -1.34 -16.61
CA THR A 30 9.84 -1.18 -15.38
C THR A 30 10.58 -0.28 -14.40
N ASP A 31 10.30 1.02 -14.47
CA ASP A 31 10.80 2.02 -13.54
C ASP A 31 9.67 2.66 -12.72
N ALA A 32 10.05 3.52 -11.78
CA ALA A 32 9.09 4.18 -10.91
C ALA A 32 8.17 5.17 -11.63
N ALA A 33 8.59 5.74 -12.76
CA ALA A 33 7.78 6.67 -13.54
C ALA A 33 6.69 5.93 -14.32
N LEU A 34 7.03 4.78 -14.91
CA LEU A 34 6.04 3.89 -15.52
C LEU A 34 5.01 3.44 -14.48
N LEU A 35 5.46 2.97 -13.32
CA LEU A 35 4.56 2.49 -12.27
C LEU A 35 3.64 3.58 -11.73
N GLU A 36 4.16 4.80 -11.50
CA GLU A 36 3.36 5.98 -11.15
C GLU A 36 2.29 6.25 -12.22
N SER A 37 2.66 6.26 -13.51
CA SER A 37 1.70 6.53 -14.60
C SER A 37 0.56 5.50 -14.66
N ILE A 38 0.86 4.22 -14.38
CA ILE A 38 -0.16 3.16 -14.32
C ILE A 38 -1.03 3.34 -13.07
N LEU A 39 -0.42 3.63 -11.91
CA LEU A 39 -1.14 3.82 -10.65
C LEU A 39 -2.06 5.04 -10.69
N ASP A 40 -1.65 6.15 -11.30
CA ASP A 40 -2.47 7.33 -11.47
C ASP A 40 -3.69 7.08 -12.39
N ARG A 41 -3.52 6.23 -13.42
CA ARG A 41 -4.58 5.88 -14.36
C ARG A 41 -5.52 4.80 -13.84
N ASP A 42 -4.96 3.71 -13.33
CA ASP A 42 -5.69 2.47 -13.01
C ASP A 42 -5.94 2.27 -11.51
N GLY A 43 -5.20 2.97 -10.64
CA GLY A 43 -5.22 2.76 -9.19
C GLY A 43 -4.54 1.47 -8.71
N ALA A 44 -4.10 0.58 -9.61
CA ALA A 44 -3.43 -0.67 -9.28
C ALA A 44 -2.52 -1.19 -10.41
N VAL A 45 -1.48 -1.93 -10.04
CA VAL A 45 -0.56 -2.62 -10.96
C VAL A 45 -0.04 -3.92 -10.33
N ILE A 46 0.10 -4.98 -11.13
CA ILE A 46 0.77 -6.22 -10.71
C ILE A 46 2.24 -6.14 -11.14
N VAL A 47 3.15 -6.18 -10.17
CA VAL A 47 4.60 -6.23 -10.43
C VAL A 47 5.13 -7.62 -10.11
N LYS A 48 5.34 -8.44 -11.14
CA LYS A 48 5.89 -9.78 -11.00
C LYS A 48 7.37 -9.73 -10.62
N ASN A 49 7.80 -10.70 -9.82
CA ASN A 49 9.19 -10.85 -9.36
C ASN A 49 9.74 -9.63 -8.58
N LEU A 50 8.88 -8.85 -7.92
CA LEU A 50 9.30 -7.70 -7.10
C LEU A 50 10.28 -8.10 -6.00
N VAL A 51 10.09 -9.28 -5.42
CA VAL A 51 11.01 -9.90 -4.46
C VAL A 51 11.27 -11.37 -4.79
N PRO A 52 12.40 -11.97 -4.37
CA PRO A 52 12.68 -13.38 -4.60
C PRO A 52 11.68 -14.31 -3.91
N GLN A 53 11.32 -15.42 -4.56
CA GLN A 53 10.42 -16.43 -3.97
C GLN A 53 10.93 -17.00 -2.64
N SER A 54 12.26 -17.12 -2.48
CA SER A 54 12.88 -17.54 -1.23
C SER A 54 12.62 -16.56 -0.07
N LEU A 55 12.51 -15.26 -0.36
CA LEU A 55 12.15 -14.26 0.64
C LEU A 55 10.70 -14.47 1.10
N CYS A 56 9.78 -14.69 0.16
CA CYS A 56 8.39 -15.00 0.47
C CYS A 56 8.26 -16.28 1.30
N ALA A 57 9.02 -17.33 0.97
CA ALA A 57 9.04 -18.59 1.72
C ALA A 57 9.56 -18.40 3.15
N GLN A 58 10.60 -17.57 3.34
CA GLN A 58 11.11 -17.25 4.67
C GLN A 58 10.06 -16.49 5.49
N ILE A 59 9.42 -15.45 4.93
CA ILE A 59 8.36 -14.70 5.62
C ILE A 59 7.21 -15.64 6.01
N LYS A 60 6.79 -16.55 5.11
CA LYS A 60 5.75 -17.54 5.41
C LYS A 60 6.14 -18.45 6.58
N THR A 61 7.41 -18.86 6.64
CA THR A 61 7.96 -19.67 7.75
C THR A 61 7.98 -18.88 9.06
N ASP A 62 8.52 -17.66 9.04
CA ASP A 62 8.65 -16.80 10.22
C ASP A 62 7.30 -16.46 10.84
N LEU A 63 6.30 -16.18 10.00
CA LEU A 63 4.96 -15.82 10.47
C LEU A 63 4.10 -17.01 10.85
N LYS A 64 4.51 -18.25 10.50
CA LYS A 64 3.69 -19.44 10.75
C LYS A 64 3.31 -19.61 12.23
N PRO A 65 4.24 -19.57 13.20
CA PRO A 65 3.91 -19.69 14.61
C PRO A 65 2.98 -18.60 15.12
N ILE A 66 3.06 -17.39 14.57
CA ILE A 66 2.22 -16.24 14.98
C ILE A 66 0.77 -16.51 14.62
N PHE A 67 0.52 -16.91 13.38
CA PHE A 67 -0.82 -17.27 12.94
C PHE A 67 -1.35 -18.53 13.64
N ASP A 68 -0.50 -19.53 13.90
CA ASP A 68 -0.93 -20.76 14.59
C ASP A 68 -1.39 -20.47 16.03
N ALA A 69 -0.83 -19.43 16.65
CA ALA A 69 -1.20 -18.96 17.99
C ALA A 69 -2.27 -17.84 17.99
N ASP A 70 -2.72 -17.36 16.83
CA ASP A 70 -3.66 -16.25 16.74
C ASP A 70 -5.04 -16.63 17.29
N LYS A 71 -5.72 -15.66 17.90
CA LYS A 71 -7.02 -15.83 18.55
C LYS A 71 -8.12 -15.09 17.78
N PRO A 72 -9.38 -15.54 17.85
CA PRO A 72 -10.50 -14.81 17.29
C PRO A 72 -10.50 -13.35 17.74
N ASP A 73 -10.81 -12.44 16.81
CA ASP A 73 -10.91 -11.02 17.11
C ASP A 73 -12.16 -10.75 17.96
N PRO A 74 -12.01 -10.29 19.22
CA PRO A 74 -13.16 -10.04 20.08
C PRO A 74 -14.01 -8.85 19.61
N ALA A 75 -13.46 -7.94 18.80
CA ALA A 75 -14.20 -6.81 18.24
C ALA A 75 -15.11 -7.23 17.06
N GLY A 76 -14.92 -8.44 16.52
CA GLY A 76 -15.68 -8.96 15.39
C GLY A 76 -15.39 -8.25 14.07
N PHE A 77 -14.31 -7.48 13.99
CA PHE A 77 -13.88 -6.82 12.77
C PHE A 77 -13.29 -7.84 11.79
N PHE A 78 -12.45 -8.76 12.28
CA PHE A 78 -11.96 -9.88 11.49
C PHE A 78 -12.84 -11.12 11.67
N PRO A 79 -13.25 -11.79 10.57
CA PRO A 79 -13.98 -13.05 10.68
C PRO A 79 -13.08 -14.11 11.32
N SER A 80 -13.68 -15.12 11.95
CA SER A 80 -12.94 -16.23 12.61
C SER A 80 -12.04 -17.02 11.66
N THR A 81 -12.27 -16.90 10.35
CA THR A 81 -11.46 -17.49 9.27
C THR A 81 -10.24 -16.65 8.90
N THR A 82 -10.05 -15.46 9.47
CA THR A 82 -8.91 -14.59 9.16
C THR A 82 -7.99 -14.47 10.36
N LYS A 83 -6.79 -15.03 10.22
CA LYS A 83 -5.72 -14.89 11.21
C LYS A 83 -4.81 -13.71 10.86
N ARG A 84 -4.33 -13.02 11.89
CA ARG A 84 -3.46 -11.84 11.73
C ARG A 84 -2.09 -12.06 12.37
N ALA A 85 -1.08 -11.52 11.72
CA ALA A 85 0.25 -11.34 12.28
C ALA A 85 0.54 -9.84 12.32
N HIS A 86 0.51 -9.26 13.53
CA HIS A 86 0.85 -7.86 13.76
C HIS A 86 2.33 -7.70 14.12
N GLY A 87 2.88 -6.51 13.88
CA GLY A 87 4.28 -6.21 14.22
C GLY A 87 5.28 -7.10 13.48
N ILE A 88 5.00 -7.44 12.22
CA ILE A 88 5.74 -8.48 11.50
C ILE A 88 7.23 -8.16 11.31
N LEU A 89 7.61 -6.88 11.32
CA LEU A 89 9.02 -6.47 11.30
C LEU A 89 9.81 -7.00 12.51
N ALA A 90 9.17 -7.09 13.68
CA ALA A 90 9.79 -7.65 14.88
C ALA A 90 9.80 -9.19 14.89
N LYS A 91 9.04 -9.83 13.99
CA LYS A 91 8.87 -11.30 13.93
C LYS A 91 9.61 -11.93 12.75
N SER A 92 9.85 -11.18 11.68
CA SER A 92 10.51 -11.64 10.47
C SER A 92 11.47 -10.56 9.97
N PRO A 93 12.79 -10.71 10.17
CA PRO A 93 13.79 -9.86 9.53
C PRO A 93 13.69 -9.88 7.99
N ALA A 94 13.17 -10.96 7.41
CA ALA A 94 12.91 -11.05 5.98
C ALA A 94 11.84 -10.05 5.51
N SER A 95 10.81 -9.77 6.33
CA SER A 95 9.80 -8.75 6.00
C SER A 95 10.39 -7.33 5.87
N ALA A 96 11.48 -7.01 6.58
CA ALA A 96 12.15 -5.72 6.42
C ALA A 96 12.72 -5.52 5.02
N LYS A 97 13.16 -6.61 4.35
CA LYS A 97 13.66 -6.56 2.96
C LYS A 97 12.56 -6.24 1.94
N LEU A 98 11.30 -6.59 2.25
CA LEU A 98 10.16 -6.20 1.42
C LEU A 98 9.93 -4.69 1.51
N VAL A 99 9.94 -4.15 2.73
CA VAL A 99 9.73 -2.72 3.01
C VAL A 99 10.78 -1.85 2.31
N VAL A 100 12.05 -2.26 2.33
CA VAL A 100 13.15 -1.48 1.73
C VAL A 100 13.42 -1.85 0.27
N ASN A 101 12.47 -2.49 -0.43
CA ASN A 101 12.62 -2.79 -1.85
C ASN A 101 12.82 -1.49 -2.65
N PRO A 102 13.92 -1.35 -3.43
CA PRO A 102 14.25 -0.08 -4.08
C PRO A 102 13.21 0.42 -5.08
N LEU A 103 12.60 -0.49 -5.86
CA LEU A 103 11.58 -0.12 -6.84
C LEU A 103 10.31 0.38 -6.13
N PHE A 104 9.85 -0.35 -5.10
CA PHE A 104 8.69 0.06 -4.31
C PHE A 104 8.93 1.41 -3.60
N GLN A 105 10.09 1.58 -2.95
CA GLN A 105 10.42 2.84 -2.28
C GLN A 105 10.51 4.00 -3.26
N SER A 106 11.04 3.78 -4.46
CA SER A 106 11.10 4.82 -5.49
C SER A 106 9.71 5.26 -5.94
N VAL A 107 8.77 4.33 -6.12
CA VAL A 107 7.35 4.65 -6.45
C VAL A 107 6.69 5.39 -5.29
N ALA A 108 6.83 4.88 -4.05
CA ALA A 108 6.26 5.51 -2.87
C ALA A 108 6.77 6.95 -2.70
N GLU A 109 8.09 7.18 -2.84
CA GLU A 109 8.68 8.51 -2.76
C GLU A 109 8.15 9.46 -3.83
N ARG A 110 7.96 9.00 -5.07
CA ARG A 110 7.39 9.83 -6.15
C ARG A 110 5.96 10.25 -5.84
N MET A 111 5.13 9.29 -5.44
CA MET A 111 3.70 9.51 -5.24
C MET A 111 3.36 10.24 -3.94
N LEU A 112 4.11 9.98 -2.86
CA LEU A 112 3.71 10.37 -1.50
C LEU A 112 4.62 11.39 -0.82
N THR A 113 5.70 11.87 -1.47
CA THR A 113 6.53 12.92 -0.86
C THR A 113 5.74 14.20 -0.70
N SER A 114 5.48 14.56 0.57
CA SER A 114 4.78 15.79 0.92
C SER A 114 5.76 16.96 0.95
N ARG A 115 5.29 18.14 0.56
CA ARG A 115 6.03 19.41 0.62
C ARG A 115 5.21 20.45 1.34
N TYR A 116 5.84 21.17 2.25
CA TYR A 116 5.20 22.23 3.01
C TYR A 116 6.05 23.49 2.97
N THR A 117 5.45 24.58 2.49
CA THR A 117 6.08 25.90 2.47
C THR A 117 5.51 26.76 3.59
N TYR A 118 6.37 27.28 4.45
CA TYR A 118 6.01 28.13 5.58
C TYR A 118 6.89 29.38 5.61
N TRP A 119 6.49 30.34 6.43
CA TRP A 119 7.25 31.56 6.66
C TRP A 119 8.12 31.41 7.91
N GLU A 120 9.39 31.75 7.80
CA GLU A 120 10.31 31.89 8.94
C GLU A 120 10.96 33.28 8.85
N GLY A 121 10.55 34.18 9.74
CA GLY A 121 10.90 35.60 9.63
C GLY A 121 10.31 36.22 8.35
N GLN A 122 11.19 36.74 7.48
CA GLN A 122 10.82 37.36 6.20
C GLN A 122 11.05 36.43 4.99
N GLU A 123 11.40 35.17 5.23
CA GLU A 123 11.71 34.19 4.18
C GLU A 123 10.66 33.09 4.12
N LYS A 124 10.35 32.63 2.90
CA LYS A 124 9.62 31.38 2.69
C LYS A 124 10.60 30.22 2.67
N LYS A 125 10.34 29.22 3.51
CA LYS A 125 11.10 27.96 3.55
C LYS A 125 10.20 26.81 3.12
N THR A 126 10.76 25.86 2.38
CA THR A 126 10.06 24.64 1.96
C THR A 126 10.76 23.43 2.55
N VAL A 127 9.99 22.60 3.26
CA VAL A 127 10.44 21.30 3.76
C VAL A 127 9.75 20.19 2.98
N SER A 128 10.43 19.05 2.86
CA SER A 128 9.89 17.84 2.23
C SER A 128 9.97 16.68 3.20
N ALA A 129 8.93 15.85 3.26
CA ALA A 129 8.93 14.63 4.05
C ALA A 129 8.62 13.44 3.14
N LYS A 130 9.50 12.43 3.19
CA LYS A 130 9.32 11.14 2.51
C LYS A 130 8.20 10.34 3.20
N PRO A 131 7.54 9.42 2.48
CA PRO A 131 6.54 8.55 3.08
C PRO A 131 7.09 7.72 4.23
N GLN A 132 6.22 7.43 5.20
CA GLN A 132 6.50 6.59 6.34
C GLN A 132 5.59 5.36 6.31
N ILE A 133 6.05 4.28 6.92
CA ILE A 133 5.23 3.07 7.07
C ILE A 133 4.10 3.39 8.04
N ALA A 134 2.86 3.34 7.56
CA ALA A 134 1.70 3.46 8.42
C ALA A 134 1.31 2.14 9.08
N SER A 135 1.28 1.06 8.30
CA SER A 135 0.98 -0.29 8.80
C SER A 135 1.69 -1.34 7.97
N ILE A 136 2.01 -2.46 8.63
CA ILE A 136 2.47 -3.68 7.98
C ILE A 136 1.94 -4.88 8.77
N VAL A 137 1.19 -5.73 8.09
CA VAL A 137 0.43 -6.82 8.70
C VAL A 137 0.43 -8.02 7.77
N GLY A 138 0.54 -9.21 8.34
CA GLY A 138 0.30 -10.46 7.62
C GLY A 138 -1.13 -10.95 7.84
N PHE A 139 -1.79 -11.39 6.78
CA PHE A 139 -3.09 -12.05 6.87
C PHE A 139 -2.99 -13.50 6.39
N ARG A 140 -3.70 -14.40 7.07
CA ARG A 140 -3.94 -15.77 6.62
C ARG A 140 -5.44 -16.02 6.63
N VAL A 141 -6.01 -16.08 5.43
CA VAL A 141 -7.42 -16.44 5.23
C VAL A 141 -7.53 -17.96 5.15
N GLU A 142 -8.24 -18.56 6.09
CA GLU A 142 -8.48 -20.00 6.19
C GLU A 142 -9.73 -20.41 5.39
N PRO A 143 -9.87 -21.71 5.07
CA PRO A 143 -11.05 -22.22 4.39
C PRO A 143 -12.37 -21.79 5.05
N GLY A 144 -13.36 -21.43 4.23
CA GLY A 144 -14.64 -20.88 4.69
C GLY A 144 -14.69 -19.35 4.79
N GLY A 145 -13.57 -18.67 4.50
CA GLY A 145 -13.55 -17.21 4.36
C GLY A 145 -14.51 -16.70 3.28
N LYS A 146 -15.06 -15.51 3.50
CA LYS A 146 -15.98 -14.83 2.57
C LYS A 146 -15.27 -13.67 1.89
N GLN A 147 -15.75 -13.31 0.70
CA GLN A 147 -15.29 -12.12 -0.01
C GLN A 147 -15.56 -10.86 0.84
N GLN A 148 -14.55 -10.01 0.97
CA GLN A 148 -14.71 -8.70 1.62
C GLN A 148 -15.57 -7.77 0.75
N PRO A 149 -16.33 -6.85 1.37
CA PRO A 149 -17.00 -5.80 0.63
C PRO A 149 -15.97 -4.94 -0.11
N LEU A 150 -16.36 -4.33 -1.23
CA LEU A 150 -15.52 -3.33 -1.90
C LEU A 150 -15.33 -2.12 -0.98
N HIS A 151 -14.09 -1.67 -0.82
CA HIS A 151 -13.72 -0.56 0.05
C HIS A 151 -12.44 0.13 -0.46
N ARG A 152 -12.13 1.28 0.14
CA ARG A 152 -10.84 1.97 0.03
C ARG A 152 -10.13 1.82 1.38
N ASP A 153 -8.80 1.67 1.34
CA ASP A 153 -7.98 1.50 2.55
C ASP A 153 -7.66 2.84 3.26
N ASP A 154 -8.21 3.95 2.78
CA ASP A 154 -7.89 5.31 3.24
C ASP A 154 -8.78 5.83 4.38
N SER A 155 -9.69 5.01 4.90
CA SER A 155 -10.66 5.42 5.92
C SER A 155 -10.03 5.99 7.18
N ASP A 156 -8.88 5.44 7.60
CA ASP A 156 -8.17 5.83 8.82
C ASP A 156 -7.60 7.25 8.75
N TYR A 157 -7.48 7.80 7.54
CA TYR A 157 -6.88 9.11 7.29
C TYR A 157 -7.91 10.22 7.06
N HIS A 158 -9.22 9.89 7.05
CA HIS A 158 -10.32 10.83 6.83
C HIS A 158 -10.11 11.76 5.62
N THR A 159 -9.62 11.20 4.51
CA THR A 159 -9.25 11.98 3.33
C THR A 159 -10.44 12.48 2.55
N ARG A 160 -10.22 13.58 1.83
CA ARG A 160 -11.10 14.02 0.75
C ARG A 160 -10.52 13.55 -0.57
N ASN A 161 -11.34 13.51 -1.62
CA ASN A 161 -10.87 13.10 -2.95
C ASN A 161 -9.72 13.99 -3.48
N CYS A 162 -9.65 15.25 -3.06
CA CYS A 162 -8.58 16.18 -3.41
C CYS A 162 -7.29 16.02 -2.59
N ASP A 163 -7.30 15.19 -1.55
CA ASP A 163 -6.13 14.94 -0.70
C ASP A 163 -5.32 13.71 -1.17
N MET A 164 -5.76 13.02 -2.23
CA MET A 164 -5.16 11.77 -2.74
C MET A 164 -3.95 12.02 -3.67
N PRO A 165 -2.99 11.07 -3.75
CA PRO A 165 -2.88 9.86 -2.95
C PRO A 165 -2.30 10.14 -1.55
N VAL A 166 -2.86 9.50 -0.52
CA VAL A 166 -2.33 9.59 0.87
C VAL A 166 -1.57 8.36 1.32
N MET A 167 -1.73 7.25 0.60
CA MET A 167 -1.12 5.97 0.91
C MET A 167 -0.85 5.17 -0.37
N LEU A 168 0.11 4.27 -0.29
CA LEU A 168 0.42 3.29 -1.32
C LEU A 168 0.63 1.95 -0.63
N GLY A 169 -0.17 0.95 -1.03
CA GLY A 169 -0.07 -0.42 -0.52
C GLY A 169 0.82 -1.28 -1.42
N CYS A 170 1.59 -2.18 -0.80
CA CYS A 170 2.28 -3.26 -1.51
C CYS A 170 1.84 -4.60 -0.91
N VAL A 171 0.97 -5.31 -1.63
CA VAL A 171 0.46 -6.62 -1.22
C VAL A 171 1.30 -7.70 -1.89
N THR A 172 1.86 -8.61 -1.09
CA THR A 172 2.59 -9.78 -1.57
C THR A 172 1.84 -11.06 -1.22
N VAL A 173 1.73 -11.97 -2.19
CA VAL A 173 0.95 -13.22 -2.10
C VAL A 173 1.84 -14.46 -2.27
#